data_AF-A0A497SLY0-F1
#
_entry.id   AF-A0A497SLY0-F1
#
_cell.length_a   1.000
_cell.length_b   1.000
_cell.length_c   1.000
_cell.angle_alpha   90.00
_cell.angle_beta   90.00
_cell.angle_gamma   90.00
#
_symmetry.space_group_name_H-M   'P 1'
#
loop_
_entity.id
_entity.type
_entity.pdbx_description
1 polymer ?
#
loop_
_entity_poly.entity_id
_entity_poly.type
_entity_poly.pdbx_seq_one_letter_code
_entity_poly.pdbx_strand_id
1 'polypeptide(L)'
;MADFNLPGILGPFADVAISQNAGQWISLAINTIVFTMVSGIILIVLLKVLESVWGENYDMGRAFLAALIITLINLPILGFLRSLVSFIPTQIFYILVWIALMKLFFGEMRMLQAVIAGVVAFLLTAFIAPSVAGYIISVITSIVPMGF
;
A
#
# COMPACT_ATOMS: atom_id res chain seq x y z
N MET A 1 -24.47 7.75 -2.71
CA MET A 1 -23.40 8.11 -1.76
C MET A 1 -22.16 8.30 -2.60
N ALA A 2 -21.56 9.49 -2.58
CA ALA A 2 -20.41 9.78 -3.42
C ALA A 2 -19.26 8.86 -3.00
N ASP A 3 -18.87 7.93 -3.87
CA ASP A 3 -17.61 7.23 -3.77
C ASP A 3 -16.52 8.28 -3.91
N PHE A 4 -16.01 8.75 -2.77
CA PHE A 4 -14.78 9.52 -2.72
C PHE A 4 -13.65 8.59 -3.15
N ASN A 5 -13.48 8.51 -4.46
CA ASN A 5 -12.47 7.72 -5.14
C ASN A 5 -11.14 8.45 -4.92
N LEU A 6 -10.43 8.10 -3.83
CA LEU A 6 -9.07 8.58 -3.58
C LEU A 6 -8.25 8.25 -4.83
N PRO A 7 -7.85 9.26 -5.63
CA PRO A 7 -7.20 9.01 -6.91
C PRO A 7 -5.89 8.25 -6.65
N GLY A 8 -5.81 7.02 -7.13
CA GLY A 8 -4.57 6.23 -7.15
C GLY A 8 -4.46 5.07 -6.15
N ILE A 9 -5.41 4.86 -5.23
CA ILE A 9 -5.30 3.75 -4.24
C ILE A 9 -5.92 2.44 -4.76
N LEU A 10 -7.03 2.51 -5.51
CA LEU A 10 -7.78 1.32 -5.98
C LEU A 10 -8.01 1.28 -7.49
N GLY A 11 -7.91 2.43 -8.16
CA GLY A 11 -8.28 2.59 -9.58
C GLY A 11 -7.54 1.65 -10.54
N PRO A 12 -6.20 1.48 -10.45
CA PRO A 12 -5.47 0.65 -11.42
C PRO A 12 -5.58 -0.86 -11.16
N PHE A 13 -5.87 -1.30 -9.94
CA PHE A 13 -5.82 -2.72 -9.56
C PHE A 13 -7.17 -3.42 -9.69
N ALA A 14 -8.28 -2.70 -9.49
CA ALA A 14 -9.62 -3.26 -9.54
C ALA A 14 -10.05 -3.66 -10.98
N ASP A 15 -9.77 -2.81 -11.97
CA ASP A 15 -10.17 -3.07 -13.37
C ASP A 15 -9.32 -4.17 -14.04
N VAL A 16 -8.09 -4.36 -13.58
CA VAL A 16 -7.14 -5.29 -14.19
C VAL A 16 -7.31 -6.71 -13.64
N ALA A 17 -7.67 -6.88 -12.37
CA ALA A 17 -7.88 -8.19 -11.74
C ALA A 17 -9.08 -8.98 -12.28
N ILE A 18 -10.02 -8.32 -12.96
CA ILE A 18 -11.22 -8.93 -13.56
C ILE A 18 -10.99 -9.30 -15.04
N SER A 19 -9.87 -8.87 -15.62
CA SER A 19 -9.58 -9.05 -17.04
C SER A 19 -9.03 -10.45 -17.38
N GLN A 20 -9.46 -11.04 -18.50
CA GLN A 20 -8.96 -12.34 -18.99
C GLN A 20 -7.77 -12.22 -19.96
N ASN A 21 -7.13 -11.06 -20.05
CA ASN A 21 -6.05 -10.81 -21.02
C ASN A 21 -4.68 -10.95 -20.35
N ALA A 22 -3.84 -11.86 -20.83
CA ALA A 22 -2.49 -12.11 -20.31
C ALA A 22 -1.62 -10.83 -20.21
N GLY A 23 -1.77 -9.87 -21.13
CA GLY A 23 -1.05 -8.58 -21.06
C GLY A 23 -1.44 -7.72 -19.86
N GLN A 24 -2.71 -7.81 -19.44
CA GLN A 24 -3.22 -7.08 -18.27
C GLN A 24 -2.74 -7.73 -16.96
N TRP A 25 -2.60 -9.06 -16.90
CA TRP A 25 -2.00 -9.76 -15.76
C TRP A 25 -0.52 -9.42 -15.57
N ILE A 26 0.24 -9.31 -16.66
CA ILE A 26 1.64 -8.88 -16.62
C ILE A 26 1.74 -7.43 -16.14
N SER A 27 0.86 -6.54 -16.63
CA SER A 27 0.78 -5.15 -16.15
C SER A 27 0.43 -5.09 -14.65
N LEU A 28 -0.50 -5.92 -14.17
CA LEU A 28 -0.82 -6.03 -12.75
C LEU A 28 0.38 -6.47 -11.92
N ALA A 29 1.12 -7.48 -12.38
CA ALA A 29 2.30 -7.99 -11.68
C ALA A 29 3.40 -6.91 -11.58
N ILE A 30 3.68 -6.21 -12.69
CA ILE A 30 4.65 -5.10 -12.71
C ILE A 30 4.20 -3.97 -11.77
N ASN A 31 2.94 -3.55 -11.85
CA ASN A 31 2.40 -2.50 -10.98
C ASN A 31 2.47 -2.92 -9.50
N THR A 32 2.15 -4.17 -9.18
CA THR A 32 2.23 -4.71 -7.82
C THR A 32 3.66 -4.69 -7.30
N ILE A 33 4.64 -5.10 -8.11
CA ILE A 33 6.06 -5.07 -7.74
C ILE A 33 6.52 -3.63 -7.52
N VAL A 34 6.22 -2.71 -8.45
CA VAL A 34 6.63 -1.30 -8.35
C VAL A 34 5.99 -0.65 -7.12
N PHE A 35 4.69 -0.84 -6.89
CA PHE A 35 4.01 -0.29 -5.70
C PHE A 35 4.55 -0.89 -4.40
N THR A 36 4.84 -2.19 -4.38
CA THR A 36 5.43 -2.84 -3.20
C THR A 36 6.83 -2.30 -2.92
N MET A 37 7.65 -2.10 -3.95
CA MET A 37 8.98 -1.51 -3.79
C MET A 37 8.93 -0.08 -3.27
N VAL A 38 8.09 0.76 -3.89
CA VAL A 38 7.92 2.16 -3.47
C VAL A 38 7.39 2.23 -2.03
N SER A 39 6.34 1.48 -1.72
CA SER A 39 5.73 1.46 -0.38
C SER A 39 6.67 0.87 0.68
N GLY A 40 7.44 -0.16 0.33
CA GLY A 40 8.46 -0.75 1.20
C GLY A 40 9.58 0.23 1.54
N ILE A 41 10.07 0.99 0.56
CA ILE A 41 11.07 2.05 0.79
C ILE A 41 10.49 3.14 1.71
N ILE A 42 9.26 3.60 1.45
CA ILE A 42 8.58 4.59 2.29
C ILE A 42 8.46 4.08 3.73
N LEU A 43 8.08 2.82 3.92
CA LEU A 43 7.99 2.18 5.23
C LEU A 43 9.34 2.09 5.94
N ILE A 44 10.43 1.77 5.24
CA ILE A 44 11.77 1.74 5.82
C ILE A 44 12.19 3.14 6.28
N VAL A 45 11.97 4.16 5.44
CA VAL A 45 12.28 5.55 5.79
C VAL A 45 11.48 5.97 7.02
N LEU A 46 10.18 5.63 7.06
CA LEU A 46 9.34 5.87 8.22
C LEU A 46 9.91 5.19 9.47
N LEU A 47 10.17 3.88 9.42
CA LEU A 47 10.69 3.13 10.57
C LEU A 47 12.03 3.68 11.08
N LYS A 48 12.92 4.14 10.20
CA LYS A 48 14.16 4.80 10.60
C LYS A 48 13.92 6.13 11.33
N VAL A 49 12.95 6.91 10.88
CA VAL A 49 12.56 8.15 11.58
C VAL A 49 11.96 7.81 12.95
N LEU A 50 11.10 6.78 13.02
CA LEU A 50 10.49 6.34 14.27
C LEU A 50 11.53 5.77 15.26
N GLU A 51 12.50 5.00 14.77
CA GLU A 51 13.65 4.51 15.55
C GLU A 51 14.49 5.68 16.08
N SER A 52 14.76 6.70 15.26
CA SER A 52 15.49 7.89 15.70
C SER A 52 14.73 8.72 16.74
N VAL A 53 13.40 8.70 16.72
CA VAL A 53 12.56 9.49 17.62
C VAL A 53 12.26 8.75 18.93
N TRP A 54 12.06 7.43 18.87
CA TRP A 54 11.67 6.61 20.03
C TRP A 54 12.78 5.72 20.58
N GLY A 55 13.90 5.58 19.88
CA GLY A 55 15.05 4.79 20.31
C GLY A 55 14.81 3.28 20.32
N GLU A 56 13.71 2.82 19.69
CA GLU A 56 13.37 1.40 19.57
C GLU A 56 13.91 0.84 18.26
N ASN A 57 14.53 -0.33 18.32
CA ASN A 57 15.09 -0.98 17.15
C ASN A 57 14.00 -1.80 16.45
N TYR A 58 13.61 -1.38 15.25
CA TYR A 58 12.57 -2.05 14.47
C TYR A 58 13.18 -2.92 13.38
N ASP A 59 12.70 -4.17 13.26
CA ASP A 59 13.15 -5.09 12.22
C ASP A 59 12.73 -4.59 10.82
N MET A 60 13.64 -3.89 10.15
CA MET A 60 13.44 -3.31 8.82
C MET A 60 13.15 -4.39 7.76
N GLY A 61 13.55 -5.65 7.99
CA GLY A 61 13.27 -6.76 7.08
C GLY A 61 11.77 -7.04 6.92
N ARG A 62 10.96 -6.72 7.95
CA ARG A 62 9.50 -6.90 7.93
C ARG A 62 8.76 -5.78 7.23
N ALA A 63 9.42 -4.65 6.97
CA ALA A 63 8.82 -3.49 6.30
C ALA A 63 8.39 -3.80 4.87
N PHE A 64 9.23 -4.54 4.12
CA PHE A 64 8.88 -5.00 2.77
C PHE A 64 7.73 -6.00 2.78
N LEU A 65 7.67 -6.86 3.78
CA LEU A 65 6.61 -7.85 3.92
C LEU A 65 5.27 -7.18 4.25
N ALA A 66 5.27 -6.18 5.14
CA ALA A 66 4.12 -5.34 5.41
C ALA A 66 3.65 -4.60 4.14
N ALA A 67 4.58 -3.99 3.38
CA ALA A 67 4.28 -3.32 2.12
C ALA A 67 3.67 -4.26 1.06
N LEU A 68 4.22 -5.47 0.94
CA LEU A 68 3.72 -6.50 0.04
C LEU A 68 2.30 -6.91 0.42
N ILE A 69 2.07 -7.20 1.69
CA ILE A 69 0.74 -7.60 2.18
C ILE A 69 -0.27 -6.48 1.99
N ILE A 70 0.08 -5.21 2.22
CA ILE A 70 -0.79 -4.08 1.89
C ILE A 70 -1.12 -4.05 0.40
N THR A 71 -0.12 -4.26 -0.45
CA THR A 71 -0.31 -4.21 -1.90
C THR A 71 -1.20 -5.37 -2.38
N LEU A 72 -1.02 -6.56 -1.79
CA LEU A 72 -1.88 -7.72 -2.04
C LEU A 72 -3.29 -7.54 -1.47
N ILE A 73 -3.42 -6.95 -0.29
CA ILE A 73 -4.71 -6.60 0.29
C ILE A 73 -5.43 -5.61 -0.65
N ASN A 74 -4.71 -4.62 -1.21
CA ASN A 74 -5.18 -3.68 -2.26
C ASN A 74 -5.75 -4.33 -3.55
N LEU A 75 -5.58 -5.65 -3.73
CA LEU A 75 -6.27 -6.44 -4.76
C LEU A 75 -7.73 -6.75 -4.32
N PRO A 76 -8.52 -7.58 -5.04
CA PRO A 76 -9.94 -7.83 -4.72
C PRO A 76 -10.22 -8.35 -3.30
N ILE A 77 -9.16 -8.73 -2.56
CA ILE A 77 -9.20 -9.18 -1.18
C ILE A 77 -9.82 -8.12 -0.26
N LEU A 78 -9.59 -6.82 -0.47
CA LEU A 78 -10.32 -5.78 0.27
C LEU A 78 -11.79 -5.71 -0.08
N GLY A 79 -12.17 -6.00 -1.32
CA GLY A 79 -13.58 -6.07 -1.71
C GLY A 79 -14.31 -7.14 -0.89
N PHE A 80 -13.65 -8.28 -0.69
CA PHE A 80 -14.13 -9.36 0.17
C PHE A 80 -14.10 -9.00 1.67
N LEU A 81 -12.99 -8.47 2.19
CA LEU A 81 -12.89 -8.10 3.61
C LEU A 81 -13.85 -6.95 3.97
N ARG A 82 -14.10 -6.02 3.04
CA ARG A 82 -15.10 -4.95 3.17
C ARG A 82 -16.51 -5.50 3.21
N SER A 83 -16.83 -6.54 2.45
CA SER A 83 -18.18 -7.13 2.44
C SER A 83 -18.55 -7.71 3.81
N LEU A 84 -17.55 -8.19 4.57
CA LEU A 84 -17.71 -8.65 5.95
C LEU A 84 -17.89 -7.52 6.97
N VAL A 85 -17.48 -6.29 6.63
CA VAL A 85 -17.44 -5.14 7.55
C VAL A 85 -18.05 -3.90 6.89
N SER A 86 -19.25 -4.07 6.32
CA SER A 86 -19.93 -3.04 5.52
C SER A 86 -20.40 -1.80 6.31
N PHE A 87 -20.44 -1.89 7.63
CA PHE A 87 -20.89 -0.81 8.52
C PHE A 87 -19.81 0.25 8.81
N ILE A 88 -18.55 0.00 8.46
CA ILE A 88 -17.43 0.92 8.71
C ILE A 88 -17.15 1.75 7.45
N PRO A 89 -17.01 3.08 7.54
CA PRO A 89 -16.54 3.92 6.44
C PRO A 89 -15.22 3.39 5.87
N THR A 90 -15.14 3.32 4.55
CA THR A 90 -14.04 2.67 3.82
C THR A 90 -12.66 3.22 4.20
N GLN A 91 -12.55 4.52 4.45
CA GLN A 91 -11.31 5.19 4.86
C GLN A 91 -10.86 4.74 6.27
N ILE A 92 -11.82 4.59 7.20
CA ILE A 92 -11.53 4.14 8.56
C ILE A 92 -11.07 2.69 8.53
N PHE A 93 -11.72 1.86 7.71
CA PHE A 93 -11.31 0.47 7.51
C PHE A 93 -9.86 0.37 7.02
N TYR A 94 -9.46 1.17 6.03
CA TYR A 94 -8.08 1.20 5.56
C TYR A 94 -7.07 1.58 6.64
N ILE A 95 -7.37 2.61 7.42
CA ILE A 95 -6.50 3.02 8.53
C ILE A 95 -6.39 1.89 9.57
N LEU A 96 -7.50 1.22 9.90
CA LEU A 96 -7.48 0.10 10.84
C LEU A 96 -6.64 -1.07 10.33
N VAL A 97 -6.72 -1.40 9.05
CA VAL A 97 -5.85 -2.43 8.42
C VAL A 97 -4.37 -2.04 8.56
N TRP A 98 -4.02 -0.79 8.29
CA TRP A 98 -2.65 -0.30 8.45
C TRP A 98 -2.16 -0.40 9.90
N ILE A 99 -2.99 -0.01 10.87
CA ILE A 99 -2.65 -0.12 12.30
C ILE A 99 -2.48 -1.59 12.69
N ALA A 100 -3.38 -2.46 12.25
CA ALA A 100 -3.32 -3.89 12.52
C ALA A 100 -2.04 -4.52 11.93
N LEU A 101 -1.66 -4.16 10.70
CA LEU A 101 -0.44 -4.65 10.07
C LEU A 101 0.81 -4.13 10.78
N MET A 102 0.85 -2.86 11.17
CA MET A 102 1.97 -2.33 11.95
C MET A 102 2.11 -3.10 13.26
N LYS A 103 1.01 -3.35 13.97
CA LYS A 103 1.04 -4.11 15.22
C LYS A 103 1.38 -5.58 15.02
N LEU A 104 0.99 -6.19 13.90
CA LEU A 104 1.26 -7.60 13.60
C LEU A 104 2.73 -7.82 13.21
N PHE A 105 3.29 -6.96 12.37
CA PHE A 105 4.68 -7.08 11.90
C PHE A 105 5.70 -6.57 12.90
N PHE A 106 5.36 -5.47 13.58
CA PHE A 106 6.19 -4.83 14.61
C PHE A 106 5.54 -5.05 15.99
N GLY A 107 5.34 -6.32 16.36
CA GLY A 107 4.68 -6.72 17.61
C GLY A 107 5.23 -6.06 18.88
N GLU A 108 6.51 -5.69 18.84
CA GLU A 108 7.26 -5.01 19.90
C GLU A 108 6.83 -3.54 20.10
N MET A 109 6.22 -2.89 19.09
CA MET A 109 5.71 -1.54 19.21
C MET A 109 4.55 -1.46 20.21
N ARG A 110 4.52 -0.41 21.03
CA ARG A 110 3.37 -0.08 21.86
C ARG A 110 2.16 0.22 20.97
N MET A 111 0.95 -0.04 21.47
CA MET A 111 -0.28 0.20 20.70
C MET A 111 -0.38 1.64 20.18
N LEU A 112 0.06 2.62 20.98
CA LEU A 112 0.05 4.04 20.59
C LEU A 112 1.04 4.35 19.45
N GLN A 113 2.24 3.74 19.47
CA GLN A 113 3.21 3.87 18.37
C GLN A 113 2.68 3.19 17.09
N ALA A 114 2.07 2.00 17.22
CA ALA A 114 1.47 1.30 16.10
C ALA A 114 0.31 2.10 15.46
N VAL A 115 -0.48 2.81 16.27
CA VAL A 115 -1.53 3.72 15.79
C VAL A 115 -0.90 4.88 15.01
N ILE A 116 0.10 5.57 15.57
CA ILE A 116 0.76 6.70 14.90
C ILE A 116 1.45 6.24 13.62
N ALA A 117 2.25 5.18 13.69
CA ALA A 117 2.96 4.60 12.56
C ALA A 117 1.97 4.15 11.47
N GLY A 118 0.85 3.51 11.84
CA GLY A 118 -0.18 3.08 10.90
C GLY A 118 -0.87 4.25 10.20
N VAL A 119 -1.23 5.30 10.93
CA VAL A 119 -1.86 6.51 10.36
C VAL A 119 -0.89 7.24 9.42
N VAL A 120 0.36 7.43 9.86
CA VAL A 120 1.37 8.13 9.05
C VAL A 120 1.73 7.30 7.81
N ALA A 121 1.92 5.98 7.94
CA ALA A 121 2.20 5.12 6.81
C ALA A 121 1.03 5.08 5.81
N PHE A 122 -0.22 5.07 6.30
CA PHE A 122 -1.39 5.21 5.45
C PHE A 122 -1.37 6.53 4.66
N LEU A 123 -1.13 7.66 5.33
CA LEU A 123 -1.08 8.97 4.67
C LEU A 123 0.07 9.03 3.64
N LEU A 124 1.28 8.62 4.01
CA LEU A 124 2.41 8.62 3.10
C LEU A 124 2.15 7.71 1.91
N THR A 125 1.63 6.50 2.12
CA THR A 125 1.34 5.58 1.02
C THR A 125 0.17 6.08 0.17
N ALA A 126 -0.86 6.70 0.75
CA ALA A 126 -2.00 7.24 0.03
C ALA A 126 -1.64 8.40 -0.91
N PHE A 127 -0.70 9.27 -0.52
CA PHE A 127 -0.34 10.46 -1.29
C PHE A 127 0.96 10.32 -2.09
N ILE A 128 1.99 9.69 -1.50
CA ILE A 128 3.32 9.59 -2.10
C ILE A 128 3.39 8.41 -3.06
N ALA A 129 2.84 7.25 -2.71
CA ALA A 129 2.98 6.06 -3.55
C ALA A 129 2.35 6.23 -4.95
N PRO A 130 1.14 6.79 -5.13
CA PRO A 130 0.60 7.05 -6.47
C PRO A 130 1.45 8.04 -7.27
N SER A 131 1.97 9.07 -6.62
CA SER A 131 2.79 10.11 -7.26
C SER A 131 4.12 9.53 -7.77
N VAL A 132 4.80 8.75 -6.93
CA VAL A 132 6.08 8.11 -7.26
C VAL A 132 5.89 6.98 -8.27
N ALA A 133 4.88 6.13 -8.09
CA ALA A 133 4.58 5.06 -9.03
C ALA A 133 4.20 5.61 -10.41
N GLY A 134 3.39 6.67 -10.48
CA GLY A 134 3.04 7.34 -11.73
C GLY A 134 4.26 7.89 -12.47
N TYR A 135 5.20 8.51 -11.75
CA TYR A 135 6.46 8.98 -12.32
C TYR A 135 7.32 7.82 -12.86
N ILE A 136 7.49 6.74 -12.08
CA ILE A 136 8.27 5.57 -12.48
C ILE A 136 7.67 4.93 -13.74
N ILE A 137 6.34 4.74 -13.78
CA ILE A 137 5.65 4.16 -14.95
C ILE A 137 5.85 5.06 -16.17
N SER A 138 5.69 6.38 -16.02
CA SER A 138 5.93 7.35 -17.11
C SER A 138 7.36 7.29 -17.65
N VAL A 139 8.36 7.09 -16.78
CA VAL A 139 9.76 6.93 -17.19
C VAL A 139 9.94 5.61 -17.93
N ILE A 140 9.40 4.50 -17.40
CA ILE A 140 9.50 3.17 -18.03
C ILE A 140 8.88 3.18 -19.43
N THR A 141 7.71 3.78 -19.61
CA THR A 141 7.05 3.87 -20.92
C THR A 141 7.76 4.80 -21.90
N SER A 142 8.50 5.79 -21.42
CA SER A 142 9.33 6.66 -22.27
C SER A 142 10.60 5.97 -22.80
N ILE A 143 11.12 4.98 -22.04
CA ILE A 143 12.34 4.23 -22.39
C ILE A 143 11.97 2.99 -23.23
N VAL A 144 10.88 2.32 -22.87
CA VAL A 144 10.31 1.19 -23.59
C VAL A 144 8.94 1.63 -24.08
N PRO A 145 8.83 2.24 -25.28
CA PRO A 145 7.55 2.52 -25.89
C PRO A 145 6.87 1.18 -26.15
N MET A 146 6.02 0.76 -25.22
CA MET A 146 5.21 -0.43 -25.38
C MET A 146 4.17 -0.11 -26.45
N GLY A 147 4.48 -0.45 -27.69
CA GLY A 147 3.53 -0.50 -28.79
C GLY A 147 2.57 -1.66 -28.57
N PHE A 148 1.51 -1.40 -27.81
CA PHE A 148 0.28 -2.20 -27.82
C PHE A 148 -0.89 -1.27 -28.14
#